data_AF-L2FF96-F1
#
_entry.id   AF-L2FF96-F1
#
_cell.length_a   1.000
_cell.length_b   1.000
_cell.length_c   1.000
_cell.angle_alpha   90.00
_cell.angle_beta   90.00
_cell.angle_gamma   90.00
#
_symmetry.space_group_name_H-M   'P 1'
#
loop_
_entity.id
_entity.type
_entity.pdbx_description
1 polymer ?
#
loop_
_entity_poly.entity_id
_entity_poly.type
_entity_poly.pdbx_seq_one_letter_code
_entity_poly.pdbx_strand_id
1 'polypeptide(L)'
;MASKSQPGGAKPVYGRTLAGKILWLPKKEEISPSLDTDLSPGVYNHPVLIMSHAPRDDGTVRALTMTSANGRNITEDMAFHWKFREKYLPVAPTPPHTDSGLQLHLAGASSSNKAYRPAYVMTQGGPYTIHRDVLRAHQGTSLSSKSFGILVTEMGYTEEEDYLREQRVIERKKRKIEKDAEKEKRRALWDQGQAESKQKAEWKRQRQAEYKQKVEEKRQQRQVAKKEKADERMAIKIQRTAVKEREMAKVNTKLDKGLFCLMASILVAILCGEALLWYGFWLVFGFW
;
A
#
# COMPACT_ATOMS: atom_id res chain seq x y z
N MET A 1 36.22 30.70 -41.35
CA MET A 1 36.79 30.34 -40.04
C MET A 1 36.10 31.20 -38.99
N ALA A 2 35.17 30.63 -38.23
CA ALA A 2 34.35 31.37 -37.28
C ALA A 2 35.13 31.64 -35.98
N SER A 3 35.22 32.93 -35.63
CA SER A 3 35.83 33.44 -34.40
C SER A 3 35.08 32.92 -33.17
N LYS A 4 35.80 32.21 -32.29
CA LYS A 4 35.32 31.82 -30.96
C LYS A 4 35.33 33.07 -30.07
N SER A 5 34.16 33.62 -29.76
CA SER A 5 34.00 34.65 -28.74
C SER A 5 34.24 34.03 -27.35
N GLN A 6 35.32 34.46 -26.68
CA GLN A 6 35.50 34.21 -25.25
C GLN A 6 34.45 34.98 -24.44
N PRO A 7 33.93 34.43 -23.33
CA PRO A 7 33.07 35.19 -22.42
C PRO A 7 33.95 36.17 -21.63
N GLY A 8 33.96 37.42 -22.07
CA GLY A 8 34.62 38.52 -21.36
C GLY A 8 33.96 38.76 -20.02
N GLY A 9 34.80 38.92 -18.98
CA GLY A 9 34.39 39.32 -17.64
C GLY A 9 33.66 40.65 -17.64
N ALA A 10 32.33 40.60 -17.62
CA ALA A 10 31.49 41.77 -17.46
C ALA A 10 31.59 42.26 -16.01
N LYS A 11 32.16 43.45 -15.81
CA LYS A 11 32.09 44.15 -14.52
C LYS A 11 30.61 44.43 -14.21
N PRO A 12 30.08 44.09 -13.02
CA PRO A 12 28.66 44.24 -12.73
C PRO A 12 28.26 45.72 -12.69
N VAL A 13 27.11 46.03 -13.30
CA VAL A 13 26.51 47.37 -13.37
C VAL A 13 25.74 47.65 -12.07
N TYR A 14 26.32 48.44 -11.16
CA TYR A 14 25.88 48.65 -9.77
C TYR A 14 24.66 49.58 -9.57
N GLY A 15 23.58 49.35 -10.33
CA GLY A 15 22.29 50.06 -10.14
C GLY A 15 21.03 49.22 -10.33
N ARG A 16 21.14 47.99 -10.85
CA ARG A 16 20.01 47.10 -11.16
C ARG A 16 20.16 45.67 -10.63
N THR A 17 21.20 45.39 -9.85
CA THR A 17 21.51 44.03 -9.37
C THR A 17 20.90 43.78 -7.98
N LEU A 18 20.36 42.58 -7.76
CA LEU A 18 19.96 42.13 -6.42
C LEU A 18 21.16 41.67 -5.58
N ALA A 19 22.22 41.20 -6.24
CA ALA A 19 23.47 40.79 -5.61
C ALA A 19 24.00 41.83 -4.62
N GLY A 20 24.35 41.38 -3.43
CA GLY A 20 24.85 42.20 -2.32
C GLY A 20 23.76 42.89 -1.50
N LYS A 21 22.48 42.86 -1.89
CA LYS A 21 21.39 43.43 -1.09
C LYS A 21 21.07 42.56 0.11
N ILE A 22 20.75 43.21 1.23
CA ILE A 22 20.26 42.54 2.44
C ILE A 22 18.75 42.72 2.50
N LEU A 23 18.04 41.60 2.59
CA LEU A 23 16.58 41.54 2.70
C LEU A 23 16.21 40.77 3.96
N TRP A 24 14.93 40.78 4.32
CA TRP A 24 14.42 40.05 5.48
C TRP A 24 13.62 38.83 5.03
N LEU A 25 14.02 37.64 5.49
CA LEU A 25 13.22 36.44 5.37
C LEU A 25 12.26 36.36 6.57
N PRO A 26 10.93 36.48 6.38
CA PRO A 26 9.97 36.42 7.48
C PRO A 26 9.92 35.02 8.13
N LYS A 27 9.14 34.92 9.22
CA LYS A 27 8.85 33.63 9.87
C LYS A 27 8.10 32.69 8.92
N LYS A 28 8.26 31.38 9.10
CA LYS A 28 7.64 30.36 8.24
C LYS A 28 6.11 30.52 8.18
N GLU A 29 5.50 30.85 9.32
CA GLU A 29 4.04 30.97 9.46
C GLU A 29 3.47 32.20 8.72
N GLU A 30 4.31 33.17 8.36
CA GLU A 30 3.92 34.38 7.62
C GLU A 30 4.06 34.21 6.10
N ILE A 31 4.53 33.05 5.63
CA ILE A 31 4.82 32.78 4.22
C ILE A 31 3.67 31.94 3.64
N SER A 32 3.22 32.31 2.45
CA SER A 32 2.23 31.49 1.72
C SER A 32 2.80 30.09 1.46
N PRO A 33 2.04 29.01 1.72
CA PRO A 33 2.49 27.63 1.43
C PRO A 33 2.93 27.43 -0.03
N SER A 34 2.39 28.21 -0.96
CA SER A 34 2.75 28.15 -2.39
C SER A 34 4.15 28.71 -2.70
N LEU A 35 4.70 29.55 -1.83
CA LEU A 35 6.00 30.21 -2.00
C LEU A 35 7.05 29.71 -1.01
N ASP A 36 6.65 28.85 -0.06
CA ASP A 36 7.56 28.28 0.92
C ASP A 36 8.52 27.29 0.24
N THR A 37 9.82 27.48 0.49
CA THR A 37 10.89 26.65 -0.11
C THR A 37 11.34 25.52 0.83
N ASP A 38 10.60 25.29 1.92
CA ASP A 38 10.84 24.26 2.94
C ASP A 38 12.29 24.26 3.46
N LEU A 39 12.74 25.44 3.89
CA LEU A 39 14.05 25.61 4.49
C LEU A 39 14.08 24.99 5.90
N SER A 40 15.28 24.76 6.42
CA SER A 40 15.44 24.34 7.81
C SER A 40 14.81 25.37 8.76
N PRO A 41 14.08 24.95 9.81
CA PRO A 41 13.36 25.86 10.71
C PRO A 41 14.20 27.00 11.28
N GLY A 42 15.51 26.78 11.49
CA GLY A 42 16.45 27.78 12.02
C GLY A 42 16.91 28.84 11.02
N VAL A 43 16.41 28.85 9.78
CA VAL A 43 16.80 29.81 8.73
C VAL A 43 15.81 30.97 8.60
N TYR A 44 14.55 30.76 8.96
CA TYR A 44 13.50 31.78 8.88
C TYR A 44 13.67 32.88 9.94
N ASN A 45 13.01 34.02 9.75
CA ASN A 45 13.06 35.17 10.66
C ASN A 45 14.46 35.79 10.82
N HIS A 46 15.21 35.84 9.72
CA HIS A 46 16.58 36.33 9.68
C HIS A 46 16.80 37.29 8.51
N PRO A 47 17.74 38.25 8.64
CA PRO A 47 18.24 38.96 7.48
C PRO A 47 18.96 37.96 6.57
N VAL A 48 18.84 38.17 5.26
CA VAL A 48 19.50 37.35 4.23
C VAL A 48 20.20 38.24 3.23
N LEU A 49 21.40 37.84 2.83
CA LEU A 49 22.20 38.50 1.82
C LEU A 49 21.98 37.83 0.47
N ILE A 50 21.58 38.59 -0.54
CA ILE A 50 21.35 38.06 -1.89
C ILE A 50 22.67 37.88 -2.63
N MET A 51 22.90 36.67 -3.13
CA MET A 51 24.05 36.30 -3.94
C MET A 51 23.76 36.47 -5.43
N SER A 52 22.52 36.20 -5.88
CA SER A 52 22.19 36.24 -7.31
C SER A 52 21.99 37.67 -7.85
N HIS A 53 22.48 37.95 -9.05
CA HIS A 53 22.34 39.25 -9.72
C HIS A 53 20.89 39.58 -10.05
N ALA A 54 20.10 38.57 -10.42
CA ALA A 54 18.67 38.66 -10.73
C ALA A 54 17.91 37.45 -10.17
N PRO A 55 16.57 37.50 -10.12
CA PRO A 55 15.76 36.29 -9.95
C PRO A 55 15.95 35.36 -11.15
N ARG A 56 15.87 34.06 -10.90
CA ARG A 56 15.81 33.02 -11.92
C ARG A 56 14.43 33.00 -12.58
N ASP A 57 14.27 32.20 -13.63
CA ASP A 57 13.02 32.07 -14.39
C ASP A 57 11.82 31.63 -13.53
N ASP A 58 12.07 30.91 -12.44
CA ASP A 58 11.09 30.46 -11.45
C ASP A 58 10.81 31.51 -10.34
N GLY A 59 11.34 32.73 -10.47
CA GLY A 59 11.19 33.80 -9.47
C GLY A 59 12.08 33.66 -8.25
N THR A 60 12.96 32.65 -8.20
CA THR A 60 13.83 32.40 -7.04
C THR A 60 15.16 33.14 -7.10
N VAL A 61 15.73 33.39 -5.93
CA VAL A 61 17.05 34.01 -5.73
C VAL A 61 17.91 33.13 -4.83
N ARG A 62 19.23 33.31 -4.94
CA ARG A 62 20.21 32.65 -4.07
C ARG A 62 20.59 33.58 -2.94
N ALA A 63 20.51 33.11 -1.70
CA ALA A 63 20.72 33.96 -0.53
C ALA A 63 21.46 33.25 0.62
N LEU A 64 22.27 34.00 1.35
CA LEU A 64 22.95 33.54 2.58
C LEU A 64 22.27 34.12 3.80
N THR A 65 22.15 33.31 4.84
CA THR A 65 21.61 33.76 6.12
C THR A 65 22.60 34.68 6.83
N MET A 66 22.08 35.76 7.39
CA MET A 66 22.80 36.63 8.30
C MET A 66 22.27 36.45 9.72
N THR A 67 23.15 36.55 10.70
CA THR A 67 22.79 36.45 12.12
C THR A 67 23.46 37.56 12.91
N SER A 68 22.81 37.98 13.99
CA SER A 68 23.42 38.83 15.00
C SER A 68 24.04 38.04 16.16
N ALA A 69 23.94 36.71 16.13
CA ALA A 69 24.40 35.84 17.21
C ALA A 69 23.84 36.24 18.59
N ASN A 70 22.61 36.79 18.64
CA ASN A 70 22.01 37.38 19.84
C ASN A 70 22.87 38.49 20.49
N GLY A 71 23.62 39.25 19.69
CA GLY A 71 24.51 40.31 20.15
C GLY A 71 25.84 39.84 20.73
N ARG A 72 26.11 38.52 20.68
CA ARG A 72 27.38 37.94 21.10
C ARG A 72 28.44 38.10 20.03
N ASN A 73 29.68 38.27 20.46
CA ASN A 73 30.79 38.34 19.53
C ASN A 73 31.33 36.93 19.25
N ILE A 74 30.92 36.31 18.14
CA ILE A 74 31.33 34.93 17.79
C ILE A 74 32.85 34.79 17.72
N THR A 75 33.56 35.82 17.27
CA THR A 75 35.03 35.77 17.12
C THR A 75 35.76 35.77 18.46
N GLU A 76 35.16 36.35 19.51
CA GLU A 76 35.71 36.41 20.87
C GLU A 76 35.18 35.27 21.76
N ASP A 77 33.86 35.08 21.79
CA ASP A 77 33.19 34.09 22.66
C ASP A 77 33.52 32.63 22.27
N MET A 78 33.88 32.38 21.01
CA MET A 78 34.25 31.06 20.50
C MET A 78 35.71 30.99 20.01
N ALA A 79 36.60 31.73 20.67
CA ALA A 79 38.03 31.83 20.36
C ALA A 79 38.77 30.48 20.28
N PHE A 80 38.24 29.39 20.86
CA PHE A 80 38.89 28.07 20.82
C PHE A 80 38.32 27.11 19.76
N HIS A 81 37.23 27.46 19.06
CA HIS A 81 36.58 26.60 18.07
C HIS A 81 36.70 27.15 16.65
N TRP A 82 37.87 26.99 16.04
CA TRP A 82 38.16 27.49 14.69
C TRP A 82 37.13 27.04 13.63
N LYS A 83 36.72 25.76 13.67
CA LYS A 83 35.70 25.18 12.77
C LYS A 83 34.34 25.86 12.85
N PHE A 84 34.04 26.49 13.98
CA PHE A 84 32.81 27.23 14.17
C PHE A 84 32.96 28.67 13.65
N ARG A 85 34.11 29.30 13.90
CA ARG A 85 34.39 30.67 13.44
C ARG A 85 34.45 30.79 11.91
N GLU A 86 35.10 29.85 11.24
CA GLU A 86 35.24 29.81 9.77
C GLU A 86 33.89 29.91 9.04
N LYS A 87 32.79 29.54 9.70
CA LYS A 87 31.43 29.60 9.14
C LYS A 87 30.88 31.01 9.02
N TYR A 88 31.47 31.99 9.69
CA TYR A 88 30.90 33.32 9.89
C TYR A 88 31.87 34.39 9.43
N LEU A 89 31.46 35.22 8.48
CA LEU A 89 32.20 36.43 8.13
C LEU A 89 31.59 37.64 8.84
N PRO A 90 32.37 38.37 9.66
CA PRO A 90 31.87 39.51 10.41
C PRO A 90 31.58 40.69 9.48
N VAL A 91 30.50 41.42 9.79
CA VAL A 91 30.11 42.66 9.12
C VAL A 91 30.33 43.82 10.09
N ALA A 92 31.01 44.88 9.65
CA ALA A 92 31.23 46.08 10.42
C ALA A 92 29.89 46.62 10.98
N PRO A 93 29.82 46.97 12.28
CA PRO A 93 30.94 47.28 13.17
C PRO A 93 31.58 46.10 13.94
N THR A 94 31.12 44.86 13.73
CA THR A 94 31.73 43.66 14.36
C THR A 94 33.23 43.57 14.05
N PRO A 95 34.11 43.29 15.02
CA PRO A 95 35.56 43.16 14.78
C PRO A 95 35.89 42.18 13.63
N PRO A 96 37.03 42.37 12.94
CA PRO A 96 37.49 41.45 11.90
C PRO A 96 37.62 40.01 12.39
N HIS A 97 37.51 39.06 11.46
CA HIS A 97 37.62 37.64 11.76
C HIS A 97 39.00 37.32 12.32
N THR A 98 39.07 36.64 13.46
CA THR A 98 40.33 36.40 14.19
C THR A 98 41.38 35.67 13.35
N ASP A 99 40.96 34.69 12.55
CA ASP A 99 41.89 33.84 11.80
C ASP A 99 42.28 34.41 10.41
N SER A 100 41.35 35.02 9.67
CA SER A 100 41.57 35.50 8.30
C SER A 100 41.78 37.01 8.21
N GLY A 101 41.48 37.76 9.28
CA GLY A 101 41.48 39.22 9.29
C GLY A 101 40.38 39.87 8.44
N LEU A 102 39.47 39.08 7.85
CA LEU A 102 38.44 39.59 6.96
C LEU A 102 37.31 40.27 7.74
N GLN A 103 36.81 41.37 7.17
CA GLN A 103 35.64 42.10 7.67
C GLN A 103 34.86 42.65 6.48
N LEU A 104 33.55 42.44 6.49
CA LEU A 104 32.64 42.93 5.46
C LEU A 104 32.09 44.31 5.86
N HIS A 105 31.79 45.15 4.88
CA HIS A 105 31.28 46.50 5.10
C HIS A 105 30.02 46.74 4.28
N LEU A 106 29.05 47.42 4.89
CA LEU A 106 27.84 47.88 4.23
C LEU A 106 28.15 49.09 3.32
N ALA A 107 27.45 49.19 2.19
CA ALA A 107 27.54 50.33 1.28
C ALA A 107 26.97 51.58 1.96
N GLY A 108 27.69 52.70 1.88
CA GLY A 108 27.27 53.97 2.49
C GLY A 108 27.33 54.00 4.02
N ALA A 109 27.81 52.95 4.68
CA ALA A 109 28.02 52.97 6.12
C ALA A 109 29.27 53.78 6.47
N SER A 110 29.08 54.84 7.24
CA SER A 110 30.17 55.54 7.93
C SER A 110 30.56 54.78 9.19
N SER A 111 31.85 54.74 9.51
CA SER A 111 32.42 54.18 10.74
C SER A 111 31.87 54.82 12.03
N SER A 112 31.10 55.90 11.91
CA SER A 112 30.38 56.56 13.01
C SER A 112 29.02 55.91 13.37
N ASN A 113 28.52 54.94 12.61
CA ASN A 113 27.27 54.23 12.91
C ASN A 113 27.45 53.19 14.04
N LYS A 114 27.80 53.67 15.25
CA LYS A 114 27.95 52.90 16.50
C LYS A 114 26.68 52.16 16.95
N ALA A 115 25.54 52.35 16.28
CA ALA A 115 24.25 51.77 16.67
C ALA A 115 23.93 50.40 16.02
N TYR A 116 24.80 49.86 15.16
CA TYR A 116 24.55 48.55 14.56
C TYR A 116 24.95 47.41 15.51
N ARG A 117 24.03 46.47 15.70
CA ARG A 117 24.29 45.21 16.41
C ARG A 117 25.39 44.42 15.69
N PRO A 118 26.16 43.58 16.40
CA PRO A 118 27.05 42.62 15.76
C PRO A 118 26.28 41.82 14.72
N ALA A 119 26.87 41.67 13.54
CA ALA A 119 26.31 40.95 12.42
C ALA A 119 27.36 40.07 11.75
N TYR A 120 26.93 38.91 11.28
CA TYR A 120 27.72 37.90 10.60
C TYR A 120 26.97 37.34 9.41
N VAL A 121 27.69 37.09 8.31
CA VAL A 121 27.20 36.31 7.16
C VAL A 121 27.62 34.87 7.36
N MET A 122 26.66 33.94 7.30
CA MET A 122 26.95 32.51 7.32
C MET A 122 27.39 32.04 5.94
N THR A 123 28.64 31.61 5.81
CA THR A 123 29.24 31.14 4.54
C THR A 123 29.16 29.63 4.39
N GLN A 124 29.19 28.89 5.51
CA GLN A 124 29.17 27.42 5.49
C GLN A 124 27.77 26.89 5.17
N GLY A 125 27.67 25.93 4.24
CA GLY A 125 26.42 25.37 3.76
C GLY A 125 25.97 25.93 2.40
N GLY A 126 26.60 27.03 1.96
CA GLY A 126 26.30 27.68 0.69
C GLY A 126 24.97 28.44 0.70
N PRO A 127 24.62 29.10 -0.41
CA PRO A 127 23.38 29.84 -0.50
C PRO A 127 22.16 28.90 -0.54
N TYR A 128 21.05 29.40 -0.01
CA TYR A 128 19.72 28.81 -0.11
C TYR A 128 18.97 29.38 -1.31
N THR A 129 18.05 28.59 -1.88
CA THR A 129 17.10 29.07 -2.88
C THR A 129 15.88 29.59 -2.16
N ILE A 130 15.46 30.82 -2.45
CA ILE A 130 14.31 31.48 -1.82
C ILE A 130 13.51 32.20 -2.90
N HIS A 131 12.18 32.12 -2.86
CA HIS A 131 11.34 32.91 -3.76
C HIS A 131 11.47 34.41 -3.47
N ARG A 132 11.72 35.24 -4.49
CA ARG A 132 12.01 36.67 -4.29
C ARG A 132 10.87 37.42 -3.60
N ASP A 133 9.62 37.08 -3.90
CA ASP A 133 8.44 37.77 -3.38
C ASP A 133 8.18 37.53 -1.89
N VAL A 134 8.81 36.50 -1.32
CA VAL A 134 8.76 36.23 0.13
C VAL A 134 9.61 37.26 0.90
N LEU A 135 10.65 37.80 0.25
CA LEU A 135 11.65 38.63 0.90
C LEU A 135 11.17 40.08 1.05
N ARG A 136 11.23 40.57 2.29
CA ARG A 136 10.86 41.95 2.66
C ARG A 136 12.08 42.87 2.65
N ALA A 137 11.85 44.17 2.51
CA ALA A 137 12.93 45.15 2.61
C ALA A 137 13.53 45.14 4.03
N HIS A 138 14.86 45.12 4.12
CA HIS A 138 15.58 45.20 5.39
C HIS A 138 16.46 46.45 5.41
N GLN A 139 15.96 47.53 6.02
CA GLN A 139 16.68 48.79 6.26
C GLN A 139 17.36 49.44 5.02
N GLY A 140 17.05 48.97 3.81
CA GLY A 140 17.67 49.44 2.56
C GLY A 140 19.18 49.15 2.46
N THR A 141 19.72 48.24 3.28
CA THR A 141 21.16 48.01 3.37
C THR A 141 21.65 47.02 2.32
N SER A 142 22.83 47.28 1.76
CA SER A 142 23.57 46.35 0.90
C SER A 142 25.03 46.29 1.34
N LEU A 143 25.73 45.21 1.00
CA LEU A 143 27.18 45.18 1.10
C LEU A 143 27.82 46.14 0.11
N SER A 144 29.00 46.67 0.48
CA SER A 144 29.85 47.39 -0.46
C SER A 144 30.31 46.43 -1.57
N SER A 145 30.52 46.94 -2.78
CA SER A 145 30.99 46.13 -3.91
C SER A 145 32.30 45.38 -3.60
N LYS A 146 33.20 46.01 -2.83
CA LYS A 146 34.45 45.41 -2.38
C LYS A 146 34.19 44.22 -1.44
N SER A 147 33.34 44.40 -0.45
CA SER A 147 33.01 43.33 0.51
C SER A 147 32.22 42.19 -0.12
N PHE A 148 31.32 42.49 -1.05
CA PHE A 148 30.63 41.46 -1.82
C PHE A 148 31.62 40.65 -2.67
N GLY A 149 32.59 41.32 -3.32
CA GLY A 149 33.66 40.64 -4.05
C GLY A 149 34.49 39.71 -3.15
N ILE A 150 34.90 40.18 -1.96
CA ILE A 150 35.62 39.37 -0.97
C ILE A 150 34.80 38.12 -0.59
N LEU A 151 33.51 38.29 -0.30
CA LEU A 151 32.63 37.18 0.07
C LEU A 151 32.53 36.13 -1.04
N VAL A 152 32.31 36.57 -2.28
CA VAL A 152 32.21 35.68 -3.45
C VAL A 152 33.51 34.91 -3.66
N THR A 153 34.67 35.58 -3.53
CA THR A 153 35.98 34.94 -3.62
C THR A 153 36.23 33.95 -2.49
N GLU A 154 35.95 34.33 -1.24
CA GLU A 154 36.13 33.47 -0.06
C GLU A 154 35.30 32.19 -0.14
N MET A 155 34.08 32.30 -0.67
CA MET A 155 33.20 31.15 -0.85
C MET A 155 33.52 30.31 -2.10
N GLY A 156 34.38 30.81 -3.00
CA GLY A 156 34.55 30.25 -4.34
C GLY A 156 33.21 30.16 -5.09
N TYR A 157 32.32 31.15 -4.89
CA TYR A 157 30.98 31.13 -5.45
C TYR A 157 30.98 31.64 -6.89
N THR A 158 30.38 30.89 -7.80
CA THR A 158 30.01 31.38 -9.13
C THR A 158 28.57 30.98 -9.41
N GLU A 159 27.77 31.88 -9.98
CA GLU A 159 26.36 31.60 -10.28
C GLU A 159 26.18 30.42 -11.23
N GLU A 160 27.08 30.29 -12.21
CA GLU A 160 27.04 29.23 -13.22
C GLU A 160 27.29 27.85 -12.60
N GLU A 161 28.34 27.70 -11.78
CA GLU A 161 28.63 26.41 -11.14
C GLU A 161 27.55 26.02 -10.12
N ASP A 162 26.99 27.00 -9.41
CA ASP A 162 25.88 26.82 -8.48
C ASP A 162 24.62 26.32 -9.21
N TYR A 163 24.27 26.96 -10.34
CA TYR A 163 23.17 26.51 -11.20
C TYR A 163 23.40 25.07 -11.71
N LEU A 164 24.58 24.77 -12.25
CA LEU A 164 24.93 23.43 -12.72
C LEU A 164 24.90 22.39 -11.59
N ARG A 165 25.34 22.76 -10.38
CA ARG A 165 25.27 21.90 -9.19
C ARG A 165 23.83 21.56 -8.85
N GLU A 166 22.92 22.52 -8.86
CA GLU A 166 21.50 22.31 -8.60
C GLU A 166 20.85 21.43 -9.68
N GLN A 167 21.12 21.69 -10.96
CA GLN A 167 20.60 20.87 -12.05
C GLN A 167 21.01 19.39 -11.88
N ARG A 168 22.26 19.12 -11.51
CA ARG A 168 22.72 17.76 -11.19
C ARG A 168 21.99 17.14 -10.00
N VAL A 169 21.68 17.91 -8.96
CA VAL A 169 20.91 17.42 -7.80
C VAL A 169 19.48 17.09 -8.20
N ILE A 170 18.83 17.97 -8.96
CA ILE A 170 17.47 17.76 -9.47
C ILE A 170 17.43 16.52 -10.36
N GLU A 171 18.38 16.38 -11.29
CA GLU A 171 18.48 15.22 -12.16
C GLU A 171 18.68 13.91 -11.38
N ARG A 172 19.57 13.91 -10.37
CA ARG A 172 19.75 12.76 -9.47
C ARG A 172 18.47 12.39 -8.73
N LYS A 173 17.73 13.37 -8.22
CA LYS A 173 16.44 13.14 -7.56
C LYS A 173 15.42 12.55 -8.53
N LYS A 174 15.32 13.08 -9.75
CA LYS A 174 14.44 12.55 -10.81
C LYS A 174 14.76 11.09 -11.13
N ARG A 175 16.04 10.76 -11.35
CA ARG A 175 16.50 9.38 -11.59
C ARG A 175 16.17 8.43 -10.43
N LYS A 176 16.29 8.91 -9.19
CA LYS A 176 15.93 8.12 -8.01
C LYS A 176 14.43 7.81 -7.97
N ILE A 177 13.59 8.82 -8.18
CA ILE A 177 12.13 8.67 -8.23
C ILE A 177 11.73 7.67 -9.33
N GLU A 178 12.31 7.81 -10.52
CA GLU A 178 12.07 6.90 -11.64
C GLU A 178 12.44 5.45 -11.30
N LYS A 179 13.61 5.25 -10.71
CA LYS A 179 14.07 3.92 -10.28
C LYS A 179 13.19 3.31 -9.19
N ASP A 180 12.73 4.13 -8.23
CA ASP A 180 11.83 3.69 -7.17
C ASP A 180 10.45 3.31 -7.75
N ALA A 181 9.94 4.09 -8.72
CA ALA A 181 8.70 3.79 -9.44
C ALA A 181 8.81 2.51 -10.29
N GLU A 182 9.95 2.27 -10.94
CA GLU A 182 10.20 1.03 -11.69
C GLU A 182 10.21 -0.19 -10.74
N LYS A 183 10.87 -0.05 -9.59
CA LYS A 183 10.92 -1.09 -8.56
C LYS A 183 9.52 -1.41 -8.02
N GLU A 184 8.68 -0.39 -7.83
CA GLU A 184 7.29 -0.54 -7.41
C GLU A 184 6.46 -1.25 -8.48
N LYS A 185 6.57 -0.86 -9.75
CA LYS A 185 5.91 -1.56 -10.88
C LYS A 185 6.29 -3.04 -10.93
N ARG A 186 7.58 -3.37 -10.75
CA ARG A 186 8.05 -4.77 -10.70
C ARG A 186 7.45 -5.57 -9.55
N ARG A 187 7.29 -4.95 -8.37
CA ARG A 187 6.65 -5.60 -7.21
C ARG A 187 5.17 -5.86 -7.47
N ALA A 188 4.45 -4.87 -8.00
CA ALA A 188 3.05 -5.03 -8.36
C ALA A 188 2.83 -6.17 -9.36
N LEU A 189 3.71 -6.29 -10.36
CA LEU A 189 3.65 -7.36 -11.37
C LEU A 189 3.93 -8.75 -10.76
N TRP A 190 4.87 -8.83 -9.82
CA TRP A 190 5.13 -10.05 -9.05
C TRP A 190 3.91 -10.45 -8.21
N ASP A 191 3.31 -9.51 -7.49
CA ASP A 191 2.14 -9.75 -6.64
C ASP A 191 0.92 -10.19 -7.46
N GLN A 192 0.73 -9.58 -8.64
CA GLN A 192 -0.27 -10.03 -9.61
C GLN A 192 -0.02 -11.48 -10.03
N GLY A 193 1.21 -11.83 -10.39
CA GLY A 193 1.57 -13.22 -10.74
C GLY A 193 1.32 -14.21 -9.60
N GLN A 194 1.55 -13.80 -8.33
CA GLN A 194 1.22 -14.61 -7.16
C GLN A 194 -0.29 -14.77 -6.96
N ALA A 195 -1.07 -13.71 -7.17
CA ALA A 195 -2.52 -13.74 -7.08
C ALA A 195 -3.13 -14.67 -8.14
N GLU A 196 -2.67 -14.57 -9.39
CA GLU A 196 -3.09 -15.46 -10.49
C GLU A 196 -2.74 -16.92 -10.20
N SER A 197 -1.55 -17.19 -9.64
CA SER A 197 -1.15 -18.53 -9.22
C SER A 197 -2.06 -19.10 -8.14
N LYS A 198 -2.40 -18.29 -7.12
CA LYS A 198 -3.34 -18.67 -6.04
C LYS A 198 -4.74 -18.95 -6.60
N GLN A 199 -5.27 -18.07 -7.43
CA GLN A 199 -6.58 -18.28 -8.09
C GLN A 199 -6.60 -19.57 -8.90
N LYS A 200 -5.53 -19.84 -9.67
CA LYS A 200 -5.42 -21.09 -10.44
C LYS A 200 -5.37 -22.33 -9.54
N ALA A 201 -4.71 -22.25 -8.39
CA ALA A 201 -4.67 -23.34 -7.41
C ALA A 201 -6.04 -23.57 -6.76
N GLU A 202 -6.76 -22.50 -6.40
CA GLU A 202 -8.12 -22.58 -5.86
C GLU A 202 -9.11 -23.16 -6.88
N TRP A 203 -9.06 -22.70 -8.13
CA TRP A 203 -9.88 -23.25 -9.21
C TRP A 203 -9.65 -24.76 -9.37
N LYS A 204 -8.38 -25.21 -9.32
CA LYS A 204 -8.05 -26.66 -9.36
C LYS A 204 -8.65 -27.41 -8.18
N ARG A 205 -8.57 -26.85 -6.96
CA ARG A 205 -9.16 -27.45 -5.75
C ARG A 205 -10.68 -27.56 -5.84
N GLN A 206 -11.34 -26.50 -6.30
CA GLN A 206 -12.80 -26.49 -6.51
C GLN A 206 -13.23 -27.56 -7.51
N ARG A 207 -12.55 -27.64 -8.68
CA ARG A 207 -12.85 -28.68 -9.66
C ARG A 207 -12.66 -30.10 -9.12
N GLN A 208 -11.62 -30.33 -8.33
CA GLN A 208 -11.41 -31.63 -7.69
C GLN A 208 -12.50 -31.95 -6.67
N ALA A 209 -12.94 -30.97 -5.89
CA ALA A 209 -14.03 -31.13 -4.94
C ALA A 209 -15.35 -31.45 -5.65
N GLU A 210 -15.68 -30.71 -6.71
CA GLU A 210 -16.88 -30.94 -7.54
C GLU A 210 -16.85 -32.35 -8.16
N TYR A 211 -15.71 -32.78 -8.70
CA TYR A 211 -15.55 -34.13 -9.23
C TYR A 211 -15.80 -35.20 -8.15
N LYS A 212 -15.21 -35.03 -6.95
CA LYS A 212 -15.42 -35.94 -5.83
C LYS A 212 -16.90 -36.00 -5.42
N GLN A 213 -17.57 -34.85 -5.36
CA GLN A 213 -19.02 -34.79 -5.07
C GLN A 213 -19.83 -35.56 -6.12
N LYS A 214 -19.59 -35.35 -7.42
CA LYS A 214 -20.27 -36.08 -8.50
C LYS A 214 -20.05 -37.59 -8.43
N VAL A 215 -18.85 -38.02 -8.04
CA VAL A 215 -18.54 -39.45 -7.86
C VAL A 215 -19.32 -40.02 -6.67
N GLU A 216 -19.37 -39.30 -5.54
CA GLU A 216 -20.10 -39.75 -4.35
C GLU A 216 -21.61 -39.75 -4.58
N GLU A 217 -22.16 -38.74 -5.27
CA GLU A 217 -23.56 -38.69 -5.66
C GLU A 217 -23.93 -39.87 -6.56
N LYS A 218 -23.11 -40.19 -7.57
CA LYS A 218 -23.29 -41.40 -8.40
C LYS A 218 -23.24 -42.68 -7.56
N ARG A 219 -22.39 -42.73 -6.53
CA ARG A 219 -22.30 -43.88 -5.63
C ARG A 219 -23.57 -44.04 -4.79
N GLN A 220 -24.09 -42.94 -4.25
CA GLN A 220 -25.34 -42.90 -3.49
C GLN A 220 -26.53 -43.31 -4.38
N GLN A 221 -26.64 -42.75 -5.59
CA GLN A 221 -27.68 -43.15 -6.56
C GLN A 221 -27.64 -44.65 -6.86
N ARG A 222 -26.44 -45.23 -7.04
CA ARG A 222 -26.28 -46.68 -7.23
C ARG A 222 -26.71 -47.49 -6.00
N GLN A 223 -26.47 -46.99 -4.78
CA GLN A 223 -26.93 -47.65 -3.56
C GLN A 223 -28.44 -47.60 -3.42
N VAL A 224 -29.07 -46.45 -3.69
CA VAL A 224 -30.52 -46.30 -3.70
C VAL A 224 -31.16 -47.24 -4.72
N ALA A 225 -30.68 -47.24 -5.97
CA ALA A 225 -31.18 -48.14 -7.01
C ALA A 225 -31.00 -49.63 -6.67
N LYS A 226 -29.90 -50.00 -5.99
CA LYS A 226 -29.71 -51.36 -5.48
C LYS A 226 -30.71 -51.72 -4.38
N LYS A 227 -31.00 -50.77 -3.49
CA LYS A 227 -31.98 -50.93 -2.40
C LYS A 227 -33.39 -51.06 -2.95
N GLU A 228 -33.80 -50.18 -3.86
CA GLU A 228 -35.11 -50.26 -4.54
C GLU A 228 -35.29 -51.60 -5.26
N LYS A 229 -34.27 -52.07 -6.00
CA LYS A 229 -34.32 -53.41 -6.62
C LYS A 229 -34.42 -54.55 -5.61
N ALA A 230 -33.82 -54.41 -4.42
CA ALA A 230 -33.92 -55.39 -3.36
C ALA A 230 -35.32 -55.39 -2.73
N ASP A 231 -35.88 -54.21 -2.49
CA ASP A 231 -37.22 -54.02 -1.95
C ASP A 231 -38.29 -54.53 -2.94
N GLU A 232 -38.14 -54.27 -4.24
CA GLU A 232 -38.99 -54.80 -5.31
C GLU A 232 -38.94 -56.34 -5.36
N ARG A 233 -37.74 -56.93 -5.28
CA ARG A 233 -37.58 -58.39 -5.18
C ARG A 233 -38.25 -58.96 -3.93
N MET A 234 -38.18 -58.25 -2.80
CA MET A 234 -38.84 -58.65 -1.57
C MET A 234 -40.37 -58.59 -1.71
N ALA A 235 -40.91 -57.53 -2.30
CA ALA A 235 -42.34 -57.37 -2.55
C ALA A 235 -42.88 -58.47 -3.47
N ILE A 236 -42.16 -58.81 -4.55
CA ILE A 236 -42.51 -59.94 -5.42
C ILE A 236 -42.51 -61.26 -4.62
N LYS A 237 -41.54 -61.46 -3.74
CA LYS A 237 -41.47 -62.66 -2.90
C LYS A 237 -42.67 -62.75 -1.94
N ILE A 238 -43.05 -61.63 -1.31
CA ILE A 238 -44.24 -61.52 -0.44
C ILE A 238 -45.53 -61.80 -1.22
N GLN A 239 -45.67 -61.25 -2.43
CA GLN A 239 -46.83 -61.55 -3.28
C GLN A 239 -46.91 -63.03 -3.63
N ARG A 240 -45.79 -63.66 -3.99
CA ARG A 240 -45.74 -65.10 -4.29
C ARG A 240 -46.11 -65.95 -3.08
N THR A 241 -45.64 -65.61 -1.88
CA THR A 241 -46.01 -66.32 -0.65
C THR A 241 -47.50 -66.15 -0.34
N ALA A 242 -48.04 -64.93 -0.48
CA ALA A 242 -49.48 -64.67 -0.28
C ALA A 242 -50.36 -65.44 -1.28
N VAL A 243 -49.94 -65.58 -2.55
CA VAL A 243 -50.65 -66.40 -3.54
C VAL A 243 -50.61 -67.88 -3.15
N LYS A 244 -49.44 -68.39 -2.75
CA LYS A 244 -49.32 -69.78 -2.26
C LYS A 244 -50.19 -70.04 -1.03
N GLU A 245 -50.23 -69.12 -0.08
CA GLU A 245 -51.10 -69.21 1.10
C GLU A 245 -52.58 -69.25 0.70
N ARG A 246 -53.01 -68.43 -0.26
CA ARG A 246 -54.39 -68.47 -0.80
C ARG A 246 -54.69 -69.79 -1.52
N GLU A 247 -53.75 -70.35 -2.27
CA GLU A 247 -53.91 -71.65 -2.91
C GLU A 247 -53.99 -72.79 -1.89
N MET A 248 -53.13 -72.78 -0.88
CA MET A 248 -53.16 -73.73 0.24
C MET A 248 -54.49 -73.65 0.99
N ALA A 249 -55.02 -72.45 1.23
CA ALA A 249 -56.35 -72.26 1.83
C ALA A 249 -57.49 -72.84 0.94
N LYS A 250 -57.38 -72.71 -0.39
CA LYS A 250 -58.35 -73.34 -1.33
C LYS A 250 -58.25 -74.86 -1.36
N VAL A 251 -57.05 -75.43 -1.22
CA VAL A 251 -56.86 -76.88 -1.11
C VAL A 251 -57.44 -77.38 0.21
N ASN A 252 -57.20 -76.68 1.32
CA ASN A 252 -57.73 -77.07 2.62
C ASN A 252 -59.27 -77.08 2.65
N THR A 253 -59.91 -76.06 2.08
CA THR A 253 -61.38 -76.02 1.94
C THR A 253 -61.95 -77.08 0.99
N LYS A 254 -61.16 -77.57 0.01
CA LYS A 254 -61.54 -78.73 -0.81
C LYS A 254 -61.36 -80.04 -0.06
N LEU A 255 -60.32 -80.15 0.75
CA LEU A 255 -60.08 -81.29 1.62
C LEU A 255 -61.19 -81.43 2.66
N ASP A 256 -61.61 -80.32 3.27
CA ASP A 256 -62.73 -80.30 4.24
C ASP A 256 -64.06 -80.73 3.59
N LYS A 257 -64.31 -80.32 2.33
CA LYS A 257 -65.49 -80.77 1.57
C LYS A 257 -65.41 -82.26 1.19
N GLY A 258 -64.22 -82.73 0.82
CA GLY A 258 -63.98 -84.15 0.56
C GLY A 258 -64.17 -85.01 1.81
N LEU A 259 -63.65 -84.56 2.95
CA LEU A 259 -63.80 -85.20 4.24
C LEU A 259 -65.27 -85.21 4.69
N PHE A 260 -66.00 -84.10 4.51
CA PHE A 260 -67.45 -84.05 4.76
C PHE A 260 -68.23 -85.06 3.91
N CYS A 261 -67.92 -85.18 2.61
CA CYS A 261 -68.57 -86.17 1.72
C CYS A 261 -68.23 -87.62 2.09
N LEU A 262 -67.00 -87.87 2.52
CA LEU A 262 -66.55 -89.21 2.92
C LEU A 262 -67.20 -89.62 4.25
N MET A 263 -67.25 -88.71 5.23
CA MET A 263 -67.95 -88.92 6.50
C MET A 263 -69.47 -89.11 6.30
N ALA A 264 -70.08 -88.35 5.38
CA ALA A 264 -71.49 -88.54 5.02
C ALA A 264 -71.73 -89.92 4.37
N SER A 265 -70.84 -90.37 3.47
CA SER A 265 -70.93 -91.69 2.84
C SER A 265 -70.76 -92.84 3.85
N ILE A 266 -69.85 -92.69 4.82
CA ILE A 266 -69.66 -93.68 5.89
C ILE A 266 -70.91 -93.76 6.78
N LEU A 267 -71.52 -92.62 7.14
CA LEU A 267 -72.77 -92.59 7.90
C LEU A 267 -73.91 -93.28 7.17
N VAL A 268 -74.04 -93.07 5.85
CA VAL A 268 -75.04 -93.78 5.02
C VAL A 268 -74.76 -95.28 4.96
N ALA A 269 -73.49 -95.69 4.85
CA ALA A 269 -73.13 -97.10 4.83
C ALA A 269 -73.38 -97.80 6.18
N ILE A 270 -73.16 -97.11 7.30
CA ILE A 270 -73.49 -97.61 8.64
C ILE A 270 -75.00 -97.78 8.78
N LEU A 271 -75.80 -96.80 8.37
CA LEU A 271 -77.27 -96.90 8.39
C LEU A 271 -77.81 -98.01 7.47
N CYS A 272 -77.22 -98.21 6.30
CA CYS A 272 -77.57 -99.33 5.42
C CYS A 272 -77.11 -100.69 5.97
N GLY A 273 -75.96 -100.74 6.66
CA GLY A 273 -75.47 -101.94 7.34
C GLY A 273 -76.38 -102.37 8.49
N GLU A 274 -76.88 -101.40 9.27
CA GLU A 274 -77.88 -101.66 10.31
C GLU A 274 -79.20 -102.15 9.70
N ALA A 275 -79.68 -101.55 8.60
CA ALA A 275 -80.89 -102.01 7.92
C ALA A 275 -80.79 -103.45 7.40
N LEU A 276 -79.61 -103.87 6.91
CA LEU A 276 -79.35 -105.24 6.45
C LEU A 276 -79.19 -106.24 7.60
N LEU A 277 -78.64 -105.82 8.74
CA LEU A 277 -78.62 -106.64 9.96
C LEU A 277 -80.02 -106.86 10.52
N TRP A 278 -80.89 -105.84 10.47
CA TRP A 278 -82.31 -105.99 10.83
C TRP A 278 -83.06 -106.90 9.84
N TYR A 279 -82.80 -106.79 8.53
CA TYR A 279 -83.42 -107.66 7.52
C TYR A 279 -82.95 -109.13 7.62
N GLY A 280 -81.66 -109.35 7.90
CA GLY A 280 -81.10 -110.68 8.14
C GLY A 280 -81.61 -111.30 9.44
N PHE A 281 -81.80 -110.50 10.49
CA PHE A 281 -82.38 -110.95 11.76
C PHE A 281 -83.87 -111.33 11.61
N TRP A 282 -84.63 -110.63 10.76
CA TRP A 282 -86.04 -110.95 10.49
C TRP A 282 -86.22 -112.27 9.72
N LEU A 283 -85.32 -112.58 8.78
CA LEU A 283 -85.34 -113.84 8.00
C LEU A 283 -84.95 -115.09 8.82
N VAL A 284 -84.25 -114.94 9.94
CA VAL A 284 -83.82 -116.06 10.80
C VAL A 284 -84.78 -116.30 11.97
N PHE A 285 -85.66 -115.35 12.33
CA PHE A 285 -86.46 -115.44 13.57
C PHE A 285 -87.97 -115.10 13.51
N GLY A 286 -88.62 -114.98 12.34
CA GLY A 286 -90.11 -114.92 12.25
C GLY A 286 -90.65 -116.06 11.37
N PHE A 287 -91.18 -117.19 11.85
CA PHE A 287 -92.39 -117.49 12.66
C PHE A 287 -93.74 -117.24 11.95
N TRP A 288 -94.32 -118.37 11.51
CA TRP A 288 -95.73 -118.69 11.23
C TRP A 288 -96.48 -118.00 10.08
#